data_AF-A0A250JU39-F1
#
_entry.id   AF-A0A250JU39-F1
#
_cell.length_a   1.000
_cell.length_b   1.000
_cell.length_c   1.000
_cell.angle_alpha   90.00
_cell.angle_beta   90.00
_cell.angle_gamma   90.00
#
_symmetry.space_group_name_H-M   'P 1'
#
loop_
_entity.id
_entity.type
_entity.pdbx_description
1 polymer ?
#
loop_
_entity_poly.entity_id
_entity_poly.type
_entity_poly.pdbx_seq_one_letter_code
_entity_poly.pdbx_strand_id
1 'polypeptide(L)'
;MRAPLPLALLLLLALAGTSATAAEHAAPTLDSLADGAVLLDGLGTQERKVTTASPQAQVWFNQGLRLTYGFNHDEAARSFAQAARVDPTCAMCFWGVALVLGPNYNMPMLAENAPAAWDALQRARQLAPRTTSVEQALITALTQRYPGPEALPPEKMAPFNEAYAAAMAAVAARFPEDLDVQTLHAEALMDRNPWKLWSPEGAPAPGTEQIVATLESVLARDPNHLGANHYYIHAVEASPRPEKAEASADRLGALAPKAGHIVHMPAHIYQRVGRYADASESNRKAAAADLAYQQQAKPRGHVYPMYTSHNFGFLAYSASMEGRKQETLEAARASAKHFPPELLAMMPGMDFFTAQPLFAMVRFGDWERLLAQPRPDAKYPVQTGLWLHAHGMALAATGQLEQARADLAELKRLARTVPPTMAANLNTARDVLGVAVRVLEARVAQAEGRPQALALWEEAVTAADRLSYAEPADWFYPVRHYQGAALLDAGRFQEAEAVYREDLKRNPKNGWALFGLAQSLEGQGRQEDAARTRAAFETAWARSDFPLTTTAP
;
A
#
# COMPACT_ATOMS: atom_id res chain seq x y z
N MET A 1 3.92 32.49 26.94
CA MET A 1 4.42 33.45 25.93
C MET A 1 4.74 32.65 24.67
N ARG A 2 3.93 32.84 23.62
CA ARG A 2 4.02 32.11 22.35
C ARG A 2 5.10 32.77 21.48
N ALA A 3 6.09 32.00 21.03
CA ALA A 3 7.09 32.46 20.08
C ALA A 3 6.52 32.45 18.64
N PRO A 4 6.93 33.38 17.77
CA PRO A 4 6.23 33.69 16.52
C PRO A 4 6.62 32.76 15.36
N LEU A 5 5.66 32.51 14.45
CA LEU A 5 5.89 31.87 13.15
C LEU A 5 6.74 32.78 12.25
N PRO A 6 7.72 32.24 11.49
CA PRO A 6 8.36 33.01 10.44
C PRO A 6 7.50 33.00 9.17
N LEU A 7 7.22 34.21 8.70
CA LEU A 7 6.70 34.58 7.38
C LEU A 7 7.64 34.01 6.30
N ALA A 8 7.15 33.13 5.43
CA ALA A 8 7.87 32.70 4.23
C ALA A 8 7.22 33.32 2.99
N LEU A 9 8.07 34.00 2.23
CA LEU A 9 7.80 34.94 1.15
C LEU A 9 7.35 34.23 -0.13
N LEU A 10 6.41 34.86 -0.86
CA LEU A 10 6.06 34.55 -2.24
C LEU A 10 7.29 34.56 -3.16
N LEU A 11 7.40 33.55 -4.02
CA LEU A 11 8.18 33.65 -5.26
C LEU A 11 7.40 32.99 -6.40
N LEU A 12 6.77 33.86 -7.19
CA LEU A 12 6.30 33.61 -8.54
C LEU A 12 7.48 33.21 -9.43
N LEU A 13 7.41 32.04 -10.06
CA LEU A 13 8.21 31.72 -11.24
C LEU A 13 7.27 31.57 -12.43
N ALA A 14 7.14 32.66 -13.18
CA ALA A 14 6.69 32.62 -14.56
C ALA A 14 7.83 32.05 -15.41
N LEU A 15 7.61 30.90 -16.03
CA LEU A 15 8.43 30.41 -17.14
C LEU A 15 7.54 30.34 -18.38
N ALA A 16 7.69 31.34 -19.24
CA ALA A 16 7.19 31.31 -20.60
C ALA A 16 8.22 30.60 -21.50
N GLY A 17 7.79 29.51 -22.14
CA GLY A 17 8.16 29.16 -23.51
C GLY A 17 9.43 28.32 -23.73
N THR A 18 9.26 27.00 -23.75
CA THR A 18 9.66 26.20 -24.92
C THR A 18 8.60 25.13 -25.18
N SER A 19 8.05 25.17 -26.39
CA SER A 19 6.95 24.37 -26.89
C SER A 19 7.38 22.92 -27.10
N ALA A 20 7.15 22.09 -26.08
CA ALA A 20 6.82 20.68 -26.27
C ALA A 20 5.32 20.57 -25.98
N THR A 21 4.56 20.02 -26.93
CA THR A 21 3.12 19.76 -26.79
C THR A 21 2.90 18.76 -25.66
N ALA A 22 2.81 19.24 -24.42
CA ALA A 22 2.02 18.57 -23.40
C ALA A 22 0.59 18.60 -23.95
N ALA A 23 0.06 17.45 -24.32
CA ALA A 23 -1.38 17.34 -24.53
C ALA A 23 -2.02 17.73 -23.19
N GLU A 24 -2.59 18.93 -23.11
CA GLU A 24 -3.55 19.30 -22.08
C GLU A 24 -4.60 18.19 -22.08
N HIS A 25 -4.53 17.29 -21.10
CA HIS A 25 -5.59 16.33 -20.88
C HIS A 25 -6.77 17.16 -20.39
N ALA A 26 -7.72 17.45 -21.28
CA ALA A 26 -8.98 18.07 -20.91
C ALA A 26 -9.59 17.30 -19.74
N ALA A 27 -10.11 18.02 -18.75
CA ALA A 27 -10.78 17.41 -17.60
C ALA A 27 -11.85 16.41 -18.11
N PRO A 28 -11.97 15.22 -17.48
CA PRO A 28 -12.98 14.26 -17.88
C PRO A 28 -14.38 14.89 -17.84
N THR A 29 -15.23 14.47 -18.78
CA THR A 29 -16.67 14.75 -18.76
C THR A 29 -17.41 13.45 -18.55
N LEU A 30 -18.70 13.52 -18.17
CA LEU A 30 -19.52 12.31 -18.07
C LEU A 30 -19.50 11.47 -19.35
N ASP A 31 -19.52 12.12 -20.52
CA ASP A 31 -19.42 11.43 -21.79
C ASP A 31 -18.04 10.81 -22.00
N SER A 32 -16.95 11.55 -21.77
CA SER A 32 -15.62 10.98 -21.99
C SER A 32 -15.26 9.85 -21.02
N LEU A 33 -15.83 9.87 -19.81
CA LEU A 33 -15.70 8.79 -18.83
C LEU A 33 -16.36 7.50 -19.29
N ALA A 34 -17.55 7.56 -19.89
CA ALA A 34 -18.30 6.40 -20.34
C ALA A 34 -17.72 5.74 -21.61
N ASP A 35 -16.76 6.38 -22.28
CA ASP A 35 -16.16 5.86 -23.50
C ASP A 35 -15.34 4.60 -23.26
N GLY A 36 -15.60 3.58 -24.08
CA GLY A 36 -14.92 2.28 -23.99
C GLY A 36 -15.42 1.41 -22.83
N ALA A 37 -16.55 1.73 -22.20
CA ALA A 37 -17.19 0.90 -21.18
C ALA A 37 -17.47 -0.51 -21.71
N VAL A 38 -17.04 -1.52 -20.94
CA VAL A 38 -17.28 -2.94 -21.22
C VAL A 38 -17.86 -3.62 -19.98
N LEU A 39 -18.74 -4.60 -20.19
CA LEU A 39 -19.19 -5.46 -19.09
C LEU A 39 -18.11 -6.47 -18.78
N LEU A 40 -17.83 -6.63 -17.48
CA LEU A 40 -16.76 -7.47 -16.95
C LEU A 40 -17.39 -8.60 -16.13
N ASP A 41 -17.01 -9.83 -16.46
CA ASP A 41 -17.41 -11.00 -15.69
C ASP A 41 -16.55 -11.16 -14.43
N GLY A 42 -17.01 -11.97 -13.47
CA GLY A 42 -16.19 -12.40 -12.32
C GLY A 42 -15.90 -11.31 -11.28
N LEU A 43 -16.69 -10.24 -11.25
CA LEU A 43 -16.63 -9.16 -10.26
C LEU A 43 -17.50 -9.43 -9.01
N GLY A 44 -17.99 -10.67 -8.85
CA GLY A 44 -18.89 -11.06 -7.78
C GLY A 44 -20.36 -10.72 -8.03
N THR A 45 -21.18 -10.88 -6.99
CA THR A 45 -22.65 -10.85 -7.07
C THR A 45 -23.29 -9.76 -6.23
N GLN A 46 -22.52 -8.82 -5.66
CA GLN A 46 -23.08 -7.70 -4.91
C GLN A 46 -24.00 -6.88 -5.82
N GLU A 47 -25.21 -6.56 -5.38
CA GLU A 47 -26.18 -5.77 -6.15
C GLU A 47 -26.92 -4.82 -5.24
N ARG A 48 -27.27 -3.65 -5.79
CA ARG A 48 -28.14 -2.69 -5.12
C ARG A 48 -29.18 -2.18 -6.10
N LYS A 49 -30.44 -2.49 -5.83
CA LYS A 49 -31.55 -1.95 -6.62
C LYS A 49 -31.61 -0.43 -6.45
N VAL A 50 -31.67 0.30 -7.56
CA VAL A 50 -31.82 1.76 -7.58
C VAL A 50 -33.06 2.19 -8.36
N THR A 51 -33.52 3.42 -8.15
CA THR A 51 -34.59 3.99 -8.97
C THR A 51 -34.13 4.22 -10.40
N THR A 52 -34.41 3.25 -11.27
CA THR A 52 -34.29 3.33 -12.73
C THR A 52 -35.35 2.44 -13.40
N ALA A 53 -35.82 2.83 -14.59
CA ALA A 53 -36.67 2.00 -15.42
C ALA A 53 -35.87 1.17 -16.44
N SER A 54 -34.56 1.41 -16.57
CA SER A 54 -33.69 0.74 -17.54
C SER A 54 -32.97 -0.44 -16.89
N PRO A 55 -33.28 -1.70 -17.30
CA PRO A 55 -32.54 -2.86 -16.83
C PRO A 55 -31.05 -2.77 -17.14
N GLN A 56 -30.70 -2.15 -18.27
CA GLN A 56 -29.30 -1.97 -18.67
C GLN A 56 -28.57 -0.96 -17.76
N ALA A 57 -29.23 0.13 -17.34
CA ALA A 57 -28.63 1.05 -16.37
C ALA A 57 -28.38 0.37 -15.02
N GLN A 58 -29.29 -0.50 -14.56
CA GLN A 58 -29.12 -1.28 -13.34
C GLN A 58 -27.91 -2.24 -13.41
N VAL A 59 -27.68 -2.88 -14.56
CA VAL A 59 -26.49 -3.74 -14.77
C VAL A 59 -25.19 -2.94 -14.65
N TRP A 60 -25.10 -1.80 -15.33
CA TRP A 60 -23.93 -0.92 -15.24
C TRP A 60 -23.72 -0.35 -13.84
N PHE A 61 -24.80 0.02 -13.16
CA PHE A 61 -24.75 0.47 -11.76
C PHE A 61 -24.21 -0.63 -10.83
N ASN A 62 -24.69 -1.86 -10.95
CA ASN A 62 -24.21 -2.98 -10.15
C ASN A 62 -22.72 -3.28 -10.40
N GLN A 63 -22.27 -3.25 -11.66
CA GLN A 63 -20.84 -3.35 -11.97
C GLN A 63 -20.03 -2.20 -11.33
N GLY A 64 -20.52 -0.96 -11.46
CA GLY A 64 -19.91 0.20 -10.81
C GLY A 64 -19.75 0.01 -9.30
N LEU A 65 -20.80 -0.45 -8.61
CA LEU A 65 -20.76 -0.72 -7.17
C LEU A 65 -19.73 -1.80 -6.79
N ARG A 66 -19.66 -2.91 -7.54
CA ARG A 66 -18.67 -3.97 -7.32
C ARG A 66 -17.24 -3.43 -7.50
N LEU A 67 -17.03 -2.56 -8.48
CA LEU A 67 -15.72 -1.94 -8.75
C LEU A 67 -15.37 -0.85 -7.73
N THR A 68 -16.36 -0.13 -7.18
CA THR A 68 -16.18 0.74 -6.00
C THR A 68 -15.70 -0.08 -4.82
N TYR A 69 -16.37 -1.18 -4.49
CA TYR A 69 -15.90 -2.09 -3.45
C TYR A 69 -14.58 -2.77 -3.80
N GLY A 70 -14.23 -2.90 -5.08
CA GLY A 70 -12.94 -3.41 -5.53
C GLY A 70 -11.84 -2.35 -5.68
N PHE A 71 -12.09 -1.09 -5.31
CA PHE A 71 -11.20 0.06 -5.50
C PHE A 71 -10.65 0.26 -6.93
N ASN A 72 -11.28 -0.34 -7.94
CA ASN A 72 -11.04 0.01 -9.33
C ASN A 72 -11.92 1.21 -9.71
N HIS A 73 -11.58 2.36 -9.11
CA HIS A 73 -12.39 3.59 -9.19
C HIS A 73 -12.52 4.14 -10.61
N ASP A 74 -11.49 4.01 -11.46
CA ASP A 74 -11.54 4.45 -12.84
C ASP A 74 -12.59 3.68 -13.66
N GLU A 75 -12.62 2.35 -13.52
CA GLU A 75 -13.62 1.51 -14.20
C GLU A 75 -14.99 1.63 -13.55
N ALA A 76 -15.05 1.88 -12.24
CA ALA A 76 -16.30 2.21 -11.56
C ALA A 76 -16.90 3.51 -12.11
N ALA A 77 -16.08 4.55 -12.28
CA ALA A 77 -16.50 5.84 -12.86
C ALA A 77 -17.03 5.64 -14.28
N ARG A 78 -16.30 4.88 -15.11
CA ARG A 78 -16.70 4.50 -16.47
C ARG A 78 -18.04 3.76 -16.48
N SER A 79 -18.22 2.78 -15.57
CA SER A 79 -19.45 1.99 -15.45
C SER A 79 -20.64 2.85 -15.02
N PHE A 80 -20.49 3.70 -14.01
CA PHE A 80 -21.54 4.61 -13.57
C PHE A 80 -21.87 5.68 -14.63
N ALA A 81 -20.87 6.21 -15.31
CA ALA A 81 -21.07 7.16 -16.40
C ALA A 81 -21.83 6.50 -17.56
N GLN A 82 -21.50 5.26 -17.91
CA GLN A 82 -22.26 4.49 -18.91
C GLN A 82 -23.69 4.19 -18.44
N ALA A 83 -23.91 3.91 -17.16
CA ALA A 83 -25.25 3.77 -16.59
C ALA A 83 -26.07 5.06 -16.75
N ALA A 84 -25.45 6.22 -16.47
CA ALA A 84 -26.06 7.54 -16.60
C ALA A 84 -26.32 7.92 -18.07
N ARG A 85 -25.46 7.49 -19.01
CA ARG A 85 -25.67 7.65 -20.45
C ARG A 85 -26.88 6.85 -20.94
N VAL A 86 -27.05 5.63 -20.43
CA VAL A 86 -28.16 4.74 -20.76
C VAL A 86 -29.49 5.21 -20.14
N ASP A 87 -29.47 5.71 -18.90
CA ASP A 87 -30.62 6.32 -18.25
C ASP A 87 -30.27 7.69 -17.64
N PRO A 88 -30.49 8.80 -18.37
CA PRO A 88 -30.23 10.16 -17.89
C PRO A 88 -31.11 10.64 -16.72
N THR A 89 -32.04 9.79 -16.26
CA THR A 89 -32.91 10.04 -15.10
C THR A 89 -32.52 9.23 -13.86
N CYS A 90 -31.54 8.32 -13.97
CA CYS A 90 -31.01 7.53 -12.85
C CYS A 90 -30.15 8.40 -11.92
N ALA A 91 -30.72 8.92 -10.82
CA ALA A 91 -29.98 9.78 -9.89
C ALA A 91 -28.74 9.09 -9.28
N MET A 92 -28.89 7.80 -8.94
CA MET A 92 -27.80 7.03 -8.32
C MET A 92 -26.65 6.73 -9.28
N CYS A 93 -26.89 6.70 -10.59
CA CYS A 93 -25.84 6.56 -11.59
C CYS A 93 -24.90 7.78 -11.56
N PHE A 94 -25.45 8.98 -11.46
CA PHE A 94 -24.63 10.20 -11.28
C PHE A 94 -23.99 10.29 -9.89
N TRP A 95 -24.69 9.84 -8.83
CA TRP A 95 -24.10 9.73 -7.49
C TRP A 95 -22.87 8.81 -7.48
N GLY A 96 -22.94 7.67 -8.19
CA GLY A 96 -21.85 6.72 -8.29
C GLY A 96 -20.62 7.31 -8.95
N VAL A 97 -20.80 8.08 -10.04
CA VAL A 97 -19.70 8.84 -10.67
C VAL A 97 -19.06 9.80 -9.68
N ALA A 98 -19.87 10.61 -8.98
CA ALA A 98 -19.36 11.56 -8.00
C ALA A 98 -18.56 10.83 -6.92
N LEU A 99 -19.14 9.78 -6.30
CA LEU A 99 -18.51 9.02 -5.22
C LEU A 99 -17.10 8.56 -5.55
N VAL A 100 -16.92 7.88 -6.68
CA VAL A 100 -15.64 7.23 -7.03
C VAL A 100 -14.59 8.18 -7.60
N LEU A 101 -15.01 9.35 -8.08
CA LEU A 101 -14.10 10.42 -8.49
C LEU A 101 -13.62 11.27 -7.30
N GLY A 102 -14.24 11.13 -6.12
CA GLY A 102 -13.81 11.74 -4.88
C GLY A 102 -12.52 11.11 -4.30
N PRO A 103 -12.09 11.56 -3.11
CA PRO A 103 -11.02 10.88 -2.39
C PRO A 103 -11.45 9.45 -1.99
N ASN A 104 -10.51 8.59 -1.64
CA ASN A 104 -10.75 7.27 -1.05
C ASN A 104 -9.60 6.91 -0.09
N TYR A 105 -9.70 5.75 0.56
CA TYR A 105 -8.70 5.29 1.53
C TYR A 105 -7.27 5.24 0.97
N ASN A 106 -7.10 4.91 -0.32
CA ASN A 106 -5.81 4.73 -0.95
C ASN A 106 -5.27 5.99 -1.63
N MET A 107 -6.15 6.84 -2.16
CA MET A 107 -5.76 7.98 -2.98
C MET A 107 -6.55 9.25 -2.63
N PRO A 108 -5.87 10.41 -2.53
CA PRO A 108 -6.56 11.68 -2.52
C PRO A 108 -7.29 11.91 -3.85
N MET A 109 -8.23 12.86 -3.85
CA MET A 109 -8.91 13.26 -5.07
C MET A 109 -7.90 13.85 -6.07
N LEU A 110 -7.91 13.35 -7.31
CA LEU A 110 -7.14 13.96 -8.39
C LEU A 110 -7.78 15.27 -8.81
N ALA A 111 -6.96 16.29 -9.09
CA ALA A 111 -7.46 17.64 -9.33
C ALA A 111 -8.35 17.72 -10.59
N GLU A 112 -7.97 16.98 -11.63
CA GLU A 112 -8.70 16.86 -12.88
C GLU A 112 -10.10 16.24 -12.71
N ASN A 113 -10.33 15.46 -11.66
CA ASN A 113 -11.61 14.79 -11.42
C ASN A 113 -12.67 15.73 -10.82
N ALA A 114 -12.26 16.85 -10.22
CA ALA A 114 -13.16 17.73 -9.46
C ALA A 114 -14.36 18.24 -10.27
N PRO A 115 -14.20 18.75 -11.51
CA PRO A 115 -15.32 19.28 -12.27
C PRO A 115 -16.35 18.19 -12.60
N ALA A 116 -15.89 17.02 -13.04
CA ALA A 116 -16.75 15.89 -13.39
C ALA A 116 -17.53 15.36 -12.18
N ALA A 117 -16.86 15.23 -11.03
CA ALA A 117 -17.49 14.78 -9.79
C ALA A 117 -18.57 15.77 -9.33
N TRP A 118 -18.27 17.07 -9.40
CA TRP A 118 -19.21 18.12 -9.02
C TRP A 118 -20.45 18.16 -9.93
N ASP A 119 -20.26 18.12 -11.25
CA ASP A 119 -21.34 18.12 -12.23
C ASP A 119 -22.26 16.90 -12.05
N ALA A 120 -21.67 15.71 -11.87
CA ALA A 120 -22.41 14.50 -11.59
C ALA A 120 -23.22 14.63 -10.29
N LEU A 121 -22.62 15.14 -9.22
CA LEU A 121 -23.30 15.35 -7.95
C LEU A 121 -24.47 16.35 -8.08
N GLN A 122 -24.30 17.47 -8.80
CA GLN A 122 -25.42 18.40 -9.03
C GLN A 122 -26.56 17.73 -9.81
N ARG A 123 -26.24 16.89 -10.79
CA ARG A 123 -27.26 16.14 -11.53
C ARG A 123 -27.98 15.13 -10.63
N ALA A 124 -27.26 14.41 -9.78
CA ALA A 124 -27.84 13.50 -8.80
C ALA A 124 -28.81 14.25 -7.87
N ARG A 125 -28.43 15.43 -7.35
CA ARG A 125 -29.28 16.27 -6.50
C ARG A 125 -30.57 16.72 -7.19
N GLN A 126 -30.50 17.11 -8.45
CA GLN A 126 -31.68 17.52 -9.22
C GLN A 126 -32.69 16.38 -9.40
N LEU A 127 -32.20 15.14 -9.52
CA LEU A 127 -33.02 13.95 -9.75
C LEU A 127 -33.49 13.29 -8.44
N ALA A 128 -32.81 13.54 -7.32
CA ALA A 128 -33.09 12.95 -6.01
C ALA A 128 -34.57 12.99 -5.57
N PRO A 129 -35.37 14.06 -5.81
CA PRO A 129 -36.77 14.06 -5.40
C PRO A 129 -37.63 12.94 -5.98
N ARG A 130 -37.16 12.24 -7.03
CA ARG A 130 -37.85 11.12 -7.69
C ARG A 130 -37.40 9.75 -7.19
N THR A 131 -36.44 9.68 -6.27
CA THR A 131 -35.84 8.41 -5.80
C THR A 131 -36.37 7.96 -4.45
N THR A 132 -35.94 6.78 -4.01
CA THR A 132 -36.27 6.25 -2.68
C THR A 132 -35.68 7.10 -1.55
N SER A 133 -36.20 6.93 -0.33
CA SER A 133 -35.73 7.69 0.84
C SER A 133 -34.25 7.46 1.17
N VAL A 134 -33.73 6.24 0.93
CA VAL A 134 -32.33 5.90 1.14
C VAL A 134 -31.42 6.52 0.07
N GLU A 135 -31.86 6.52 -1.19
CA GLU A 135 -31.12 7.17 -2.29
C GLU A 135 -31.02 8.68 -2.07
N GLN A 136 -32.12 9.33 -1.67
CA GLN A 136 -32.12 10.76 -1.31
C GLN A 136 -31.14 11.07 -0.18
N ALA A 137 -31.08 10.19 0.83
CA ALA A 137 -30.19 10.36 1.98
C ALA A 137 -28.70 10.20 1.58
N LEU A 138 -28.37 9.18 0.78
CA LEU A 138 -27.00 8.98 0.26
C LEU A 138 -26.53 10.13 -0.62
N ILE A 139 -27.40 10.64 -1.51
CA ILE A 139 -27.10 11.80 -2.35
C ILE A 139 -26.85 13.04 -1.48
N THR A 140 -27.70 13.27 -0.48
CA THR A 140 -27.58 14.41 0.45
C THR A 140 -26.31 14.32 1.29
N ALA A 141 -25.93 13.13 1.75
CA ALA A 141 -24.69 12.94 2.50
C ALA A 141 -23.47 13.28 1.61
N LEU A 142 -23.43 12.76 0.38
CA LEU A 142 -22.30 12.99 -0.52
C LEU A 142 -22.08 14.47 -0.84
N THR A 143 -23.11 15.32 -0.78
CA THR A 143 -22.91 16.78 -0.98
C THR A 143 -22.00 17.42 0.05
N GLN A 144 -21.86 16.83 1.24
CA GLN A 144 -20.99 17.34 2.29
C GLN A 144 -19.50 17.08 2.01
N ARG A 145 -19.19 16.16 1.09
CA ARG A 145 -17.82 15.77 0.74
C ARG A 145 -17.13 16.76 -0.19
N TYR A 146 -17.88 17.60 -0.91
CA TYR A 146 -17.35 18.48 -1.94
C TYR A 146 -17.45 19.96 -1.57
N PRO A 147 -16.32 20.70 -1.58
CA PRO A 147 -16.29 22.15 -1.34
C PRO A 147 -16.88 22.97 -2.50
N GLY A 148 -16.89 22.41 -3.71
CA GLY A 148 -17.21 23.11 -4.95
C GLY A 148 -16.69 22.35 -6.18
N PRO A 149 -16.70 22.99 -7.36
CA PRO A 149 -16.22 22.38 -8.62
C PRO A 149 -14.69 22.30 -8.73
N GLU A 150 -13.96 23.02 -7.87
CA GLU A 150 -12.49 23.03 -7.87
C GLU A 150 -11.95 22.07 -6.80
N ALA A 151 -10.83 21.41 -7.12
CA ALA A 151 -10.13 20.58 -6.16
C ALA A 151 -9.48 21.45 -5.08
N LEU A 152 -9.57 20.99 -3.82
CA LEU A 152 -8.72 21.51 -2.76
C LEU A 152 -7.49 20.62 -2.58
N PRO A 153 -6.36 21.20 -2.14
CA PRO A 153 -5.23 20.40 -1.66
C PRO A 153 -5.68 19.39 -0.59
N PRO A 154 -5.11 18.16 -0.56
CA PRO A 154 -5.53 17.12 0.38
C PRO A 154 -5.57 17.55 1.85
N GLU A 155 -4.62 18.39 2.28
CA GLU A 155 -4.55 18.90 3.65
C GLU A 155 -5.72 19.81 4.04
N LYS A 156 -6.46 20.35 3.05
CA LYS A 156 -7.65 21.18 3.26
C LYS A 156 -8.96 20.39 3.15
N MET A 157 -8.91 19.11 2.78
CA MET A 157 -10.11 18.27 2.65
C MET A 157 -10.66 17.75 3.98
N ALA A 158 -9.88 17.81 5.07
CA ALA A 158 -10.28 17.27 6.37
C ALA A 158 -11.69 17.71 6.85
N PRO A 159 -12.09 18.99 6.79
CA PRO A 159 -13.43 19.40 7.21
C PRO A 159 -14.57 18.77 6.38
N PHE A 160 -14.33 18.50 5.10
CA PHE A 160 -15.31 17.91 4.20
C PHE A 160 -15.42 16.38 4.38
N ASN A 161 -14.30 15.72 4.65
CA ASN A 161 -14.29 14.30 5.03
C ASN A 161 -15.03 14.09 6.35
N GLU A 162 -14.81 14.98 7.35
CA GLU A 162 -15.53 14.98 8.61
C GLU A 162 -17.04 15.21 8.43
N ALA A 163 -17.42 16.19 7.59
CA ALA A 163 -18.82 16.49 7.32
C ALA A 163 -19.52 15.33 6.58
N TYR A 164 -18.84 14.69 5.62
CA TYR A 164 -19.35 13.50 4.92
C TYR A 164 -19.51 12.32 5.87
N ALA A 165 -18.52 12.03 6.71
CA ALA A 165 -18.59 10.96 7.70
C ALA A 165 -19.75 11.17 8.70
N ALA A 166 -19.92 12.40 9.20
CA ALA A 166 -21.04 12.75 10.07
C ALA A 166 -22.40 12.59 9.36
N ALA A 167 -22.50 13.00 8.10
CA ALA A 167 -23.72 12.81 7.32
C ALA A 167 -24.02 11.33 7.08
N MET A 168 -23.00 10.53 6.74
CA MET A 168 -23.15 9.08 6.58
C MET A 168 -23.52 8.37 7.87
N ALA A 169 -23.04 8.84 9.03
CA ALA A 169 -23.49 8.33 10.33
C ALA A 169 -25.01 8.55 10.54
N ALA A 170 -25.53 9.71 10.14
CA ALA A 170 -26.97 9.98 10.18
C ALA A 170 -27.77 9.09 9.21
N VAL A 171 -27.22 8.81 8.01
CA VAL A 171 -27.83 7.86 7.06
C VAL A 171 -27.83 6.44 7.64
N ALA A 172 -26.71 6.00 8.20
CA ALA A 172 -26.58 4.67 8.82
C ALA A 172 -27.56 4.47 9.99
N ALA A 173 -27.75 5.49 10.84
CA ALA A 173 -28.73 5.46 11.92
C ALA A 173 -30.18 5.38 11.40
N ARG A 174 -30.48 6.02 10.26
CA ARG A 174 -31.81 6.00 9.64
C ARG A 174 -32.11 4.68 8.92
N PHE A 175 -31.09 4.00 8.41
CA PHE A 175 -31.22 2.76 7.65
C PHE A 175 -30.30 1.65 8.25
N PRO A 176 -30.56 1.20 9.49
CA PRO A 176 -29.71 0.22 10.17
C PRO A 176 -29.71 -1.15 9.47
N GLU A 177 -30.78 -1.45 8.73
CA GLU A 177 -30.92 -2.73 8.04
C GLU A 177 -30.22 -2.79 6.68
N ASP A 178 -29.85 -1.64 6.08
CA ASP A 178 -29.20 -1.56 4.77
C ASP A 178 -27.69 -1.76 4.91
N LEU A 179 -27.21 -2.95 4.54
CA LEU A 179 -25.82 -3.36 4.73
C LEU A 179 -24.83 -2.57 3.86
N ASP A 180 -25.21 -2.15 2.66
CA ASP A 180 -24.36 -1.28 1.83
C ASP A 180 -24.23 0.10 2.50
N VAL A 181 -25.31 0.64 3.08
CA VAL A 181 -25.26 1.91 3.82
C VAL A 181 -24.34 1.83 5.03
N GLN A 182 -24.42 0.74 5.82
CA GLN A 182 -23.51 0.54 6.96
C GLN A 182 -22.05 0.44 6.48
N THR A 183 -21.82 -0.27 5.38
CA THR A 183 -20.48 -0.44 4.77
C THR A 183 -19.92 0.88 4.23
N LEU A 184 -20.74 1.69 3.55
CA LEU A 184 -20.35 3.03 3.07
C LEU A 184 -20.11 4.02 4.22
N HIS A 185 -20.83 3.88 5.34
CA HIS A 185 -20.56 4.65 6.54
C HIS A 185 -19.21 4.28 7.17
N ALA A 186 -18.86 2.98 7.22
CA ALA A 186 -17.55 2.54 7.67
C ALA A 186 -16.42 3.11 6.78
N GLU A 187 -16.58 3.09 5.45
CA GLU A 187 -15.63 3.71 4.51
C GLU A 187 -15.49 5.23 4.73
N ALA A 188 -16.60 5.95 4.90
CA ALA A 188 -16.57 7.38 5.15
C ALA A 188 -15.80 7.73 6.45
N LEU A 189 -15.88 6.88 7.48
CA LEU A 189 -15.11 7.01 8.70
C LEU A 189 -13.62 6.69 8.49
N MET A 190 -13.30 5.68 7.67
CA MET A 190 -11.90 5.33 7.33
C MET A 190 -11.18 6.49 6.66
N ASP A 191 -11.86 7.21 5.76
CA ASP A 191 -11.32 8.33 4.99
C ASP A 191 -11.03 9.61 5.79
N ARG A 192 -11.37 9.63 7.08
CA ARG A 192 -10.94 10.69 8.01
C ARG A 192 -9.46 10.59 8.33
N ASN A 193 -8.93 9.35 8.41
CA ASN A 193 -7.56 9.05 8.79
C ASN A 193 -7.01 7.90 7.93
N PRO A 194 -6.93 8.06 6.59
CA PRO A 194 -6.46 7.00 5.70
C PRO A 194 -5.06 6.53 6.11
N TRP A 195 -4.85 5.21 6.16
CA TRP A 195 -3.63 4.55 6.61
C TRP A 195 -3.20 4.84 8.06
N LYS A 196 -4.05 5.48 8.87
CA LYS A 196 -3.76 5.91 10.24
C LYS A 196 -4.84 5.49 11.23
N LEU A 197 -5.47 4.34 10.99
CA LEU A 197 -6.49 3.77 11.88
C LEU A 197 -5.89 3.25 13.18
N TRP A 198 -4.62 2.86 13.17
CA TRP A 198 -3.87 2.37 14.32
C TRP A 198 -2.52 3.09 14.41
N SER A 199 -2.07 3.40 15.63
CA SER A 199 -0.73 3.93 15.86
C SER A 199 0.33 2.83 15.66
N PRO A 200 1.63 3.18 15.53
CA PRO A 200 2.71 2.19 15.50
C PRO A 200 2.74 1.25 16.71
N GLU A 201 2.28 1.71 17.87
CA GLU A 201 2.14 0.94 19.11
C GLU A 201 0.83 0.13 19.18
N GLY A 202 -0.05 0.30 18.18
CA GLY A 202 -1.30 -0.43 18.07
C GLY A 202 -2.49 0.20 18.81
N ALA A 203 -2.42 1.49 19.16
CA ALA A 203 -3.56 2.20 19.72
C ALA A 203 -4.53 2.64 18.61
N PRO A 204 -5.86 2.45 18.75
CA PRO A 204 -6.81 2.88 17.74
C PRO A 204 -6.90 4.42 17.68
N ALA A 205 -6.94 4.97 16.48
CA ALA A 205 -7.31 6.37 16.26
C ALA A 205 -8.81 6.59 16.59
N PRO A 206 -9.23 7.85 16.86
CA PRO A 206 -10.63 8.15 17.11
C PRO A 206 -11.55 7.66 15.98
N GLY A 207 -12.53 6.83 16.32
CA GLY A 207 -13.48 6.24 15.37
C GLY A 207 -13.09 4.87 14.82
N THR A 208 -11.85 4.40 14.99
CA THR A 208 -11.41 3.08 14.48
C THR A 208 -12.23 1.93 15.05
N GLU A 209 -12.50 1.93 16.36
CA GLU A 209 -13.30 0.85 16.98
C GLU A 209 -14.75 0.84 16.45
N GLN A 210 -15.30 2.01 16.11
CA GLN A 210 -16.63 2.12 15.50
C GLN A 210 -16.64 1.55 14.07
N ILE A 211 -15.60 1.82 13.27
CA ILE A 211 -15.41 1.23 11.94
C ILE A 211 -15.43 -0.30 12.05
N VAL A 212 -14.57 -0.84 12.92
CA VAL A 212 -14.44 -2.28 13.16
C VAL A 212 -15.78 -2.89 13.58
N ALA A 213 -16.46 -2.32 14.58
CA ALA A 213 -17.74 -2.84 15.06
C ALA A 213 -18.85 -2.79 14.00
N THR A 214 -18.87 -1.73 13.16
CA THR A 214 -19.84 -1.60 12.06
C THR A 214 -19.64 -2.70 11.03
N LEU A 215 -18.39 -2.95 10.63
CA LEU A 215 -18.04 -3.98 9.66
C LEU A 215 -18.28 -5.40 10.20
N GLU A 216 -17.94 -5.65 11.47
CA GLU A 216 -18.25 -6.94 12.14
C GLU A 216 -19.76 -7.20 12.17
N SER A 217 -20.58 -6.17 12.42
CA SER A 217 -22.04 -6.27 12.39
C SER A 217 -22.57 -6.62 11.00
N VAL A 218 -22.04 -5.99 9.94
CA VAL A 218 -22.41 -6.33 8.56
C VAL A 218 -22.03 -7.77 8.24
N LEU A 219 -20.79 -8.18 8.56
CA LEU A 219 -20.29 -9.52 8.28
C LEU A 219 -21.00 -10.63 9.07
N ALA A 220 -21.54 -10.32 10.25
CA ALA A 220 -22.37 -11.26 11.00
C ALA A 220 -23.73 -11.51 10.31
N ARG A 221 -24.23 -10.54 9.53
CA ARG A 221 -25.54 -10.61 8.84
C ARG A 221 -25.40 -11.10 7.41
N ASP A 222 -24.32 -10.71 6.73
CA ASP A 222 -23.91 -11.19 5.42
C ASP A 222 -22.39 -11.43 5.39
N PRO A 223 -21.94 -12.66 5.68
CA PRO A 223 -20.53 -13.02 5.65
C PRO A 223 -19.88 -12.83 4.27
N ASN A 224 -20.66 -12.76 3.19
CA ASN A 224 -20.17 -12.63 1.82
C ASN A 224 -20.31 -11.21 1.25
N HIS A 225 -20.69 -10.23 2.07
CA HIS A 225 -20.77 -8.84 1.64
C HIS A 225 -19.41 -8.36 1.14
N LEU A 226 -19.32 -8.01 -0.15
CA LEU A 226 -18.03 -7.76 -0.82
C LEU A 226 -17.28 -6.58 -0.18
N GLY A 227 -17.94 -5.43 -0.06
CA GLY A 227 -17.36 -4.24 0.54
C GLY A 227 -16.95 -4.41 2.00
N ALA A 228 -17.80 -5.04 2.83
CA ALA A 228 -17.50 -5.23 4.25
C ALA A 228 -16.30 -6.17 4.48
N ASN A 229 -16.16 -7.25 3.71
CA ASN A 229 -14.99 -8.13 3.83
C ASN A 229 -13.71 -7.38 3.47
N HIS A 230 -13.74 -6.61 2.38
CA HIS A 230 -12.61 -5.79 1.96
C HIS A 230 -12.25 -4.73 3.01
N TYR A 231 -13.19 -3.87 3.38
CA TYR A 231 -12.93 -2.77 4.32
C TYR A 231 -12.54 -3.29 5.71
N TYR A 232 -13.02 -4.46 6.12
CA TYR A 232 -12.61 -5.07 7.39
C TYR A 232 -11.14 -5.46 7.41
N ILE A 233 -10.61 -5.97 6.30
CA ILE A 233 -9.17 -6.26 6.18
C ILE A 233 -8.38 -4.96 6.40
N HIS A 234 -8.68 -3.90 5.65
CA HIS A 234 -8.03 -2.60 5.83
C HIS A 234 -8.18 -2.03 7.24
N ALA A 235 -9.35 -2.21 7.85
CA ALA A 235 -9.62 -1.69 9.19
C ALA A 235 -8.77 -2.38 10.28
N VAL A 236 -8.28 -3.61 10.06
CA VAL A 236 -7.57 -4.38 11.11
C VAL A 236 -6.15 -4.82 10.74
N GLU A 237 -5.69 -4.65 9.49
CA GLU A 237 -4.35 -5.07 9.03
C GLU A 237 -3.21 -4.52 9.91
N ALA A 238 -3.28 -3.21 10.22
CA ALA A 238 -2.30 -2.53 11.06
C ALA A 238 -2.54 -2.72 12.57
N SER A 239 -3.64 -3.38 12.97
CA SER A 239 -4.02 -3.53 14.38
C SER A 239 -3.09 -4.52 15.13
N PRO A 240 -3.16 -4.56 16.47
CA PRO A 240 -2.54 -5.62 17.26
C PRO A 240 -3.15 -7.01 17.06
N ARG A 241 -4.33 -7.10 16.42
CA ARG A 241 -5.12 -8.33 16.29
C ARG A 241 -5.56 -8.56 14.83
N PRO A 242 -4.62 -8.61 13.86
CA PRO A 242 -4.96 -8.76 12.44
C PRO A 242 -5.65 -10.11 12.16
N GLU A 243 -5.47 -11.11 13.02
CA GLU A 243 -6.07 -12.43 12.85
C GLU A 243 -7.60 -12.42 12.92
N LYS A 244 -8.20 -11.34 13.46
CA LYS A 244 -9.66 -11.17 13.45
C LYS A 244 -10.25 -11.21 12.03
N ALA A 245 -9.48 -10.78 11.03
CA ALA A 245 -9.92 -10.76 9.63
C ALA A 245 -9.51 -12.01 8.81
N GLU A 246 -8.92 -13.05 9.40
CA GLU A 246 -8.53 -14.26 8.65
C GLU A 246 -9.71 -14.87 7.90
N ALA A 247 -10.88 -14.97 8.55
CA ALA A 247 -12.06 -15.54 7.91
C ALA A 247 -12.54 -14.70 6.70
N SER A 248 -12.39 -13.37 6.77
CA SER A 248 -12.66 -12.47 5.64
C SER A 248 -11.61 -12.60 4.53
N ALA A 249 -10.33 -12.70 4.89
CA ALA A 249 -9.23 -12.93 3.96
C ALA A 249 -9.41 -14.25 3.19
N ASP A 250 -9.77 -15.33 3.88
CA ASP A 250 -9.94 -16.67 3.30
C ASP A 250 -11.05 -16.72 2.23
N ARG A 251 -12.11 -15.91 2.37
CA ARG A 251 -13.25 -15.90 1.43
C ARG A 251 -13.14 -14.85 0.33
N LEU A 252 -12.56 -13.68 0.63
CA LEU A 252 -12.71 -12.46 -0.19
C LEU A 252 -12.26 -12.65 -1.64
N GLY A 253 -11.10 -13.26 -1.86
CA GLY A 253 -10.57 -13.47 -3.22
C GLY A 253 -11.47 -14.33 -4.11
N ALA A 254 -12.27 -15.23 -3.52
CA ALA A 254 -13.23 -16.06 -4.26
C ALA A 254 -14.54 -15.31 -4.59
N LEU A 255 -14.87 -14.23 -3.86
CA LEU A 255 -16.10 -13.46 -4.09
C LEU A 255 -16.04 -12.67 -5.40
N ALA A 256 -14.87 -12.15 -5.79
CA ALA A 256 -14.68 -11.43 -7.04
C ALA A 256 -13.32 -11.78 -7.69
N PRO A 257 -13.15 -12.99 -8.24
CA PRO A 257 -11.86 -13.52 -8.68
C PRO A 257 -11.23 -12.81 -9.87
N LYS A 258 -11.98 -11.93 -10.57
CA LYS A 258 -11.47 -11.10 -11.66
C LYS A 258 -11.26 -9.63 -11.28
N ALA A 259 -11.51 -9.26 -10.01
CA ALA A 259 -11.14 -7.95 -9.47
C ALA A 259 -9.78 -8.07 -8.77
N GLY A 260 -8.68 -7.72 -9.46
CA GLY A 260 -7.33 -8.02 -8.97
C GLY A 260 -7.04 -7.45 -7.58
N HIS A 261 -7.51 -6.25 -7.26
CA HIS A 261 -7.38 -5.70 -5.91
C HIS A 261 -8.12 -6.55 -4.85
N ILE A 262 -9.37 -7.00 -5.11
CA ILE A 262 -10.09 -7.90 -4.19
C ILE A 262 -9.32 -9.21 -3.98
N VAL A 263 -8.72 -9.75 -5.03
CA VAL A 263 -7.89 -10.97 -4.95
C VAL A 263 -6.58 -10.73 -4.21
N HIS A 264 -6.05 -9.50 -4.24
CA HIS A 264 -4.84 -9.09 -3.53
C HIS A 264 -5.08 -8.97 -2.02
N MET A 265 -6.17 -8.32 -1.62
CA MET A 265 -6.44 -7.91 -0.23
C MET A 265 -6.21 -8.97 0.86
N PRO A 266 -6.55 -10.26 0.68
CA PRO A 266 -6.22 -11.30 1.66
C PRO A 266 -4.75 -11.33 2.10
N ALA A 267 -3.83 -10.96 1.20
CA ALA A 267 -2.39 -10.95 1.48
C ALA A 267 -1.99 -10.00 2.62
N HIS A 268 -2.73 -8.91 2.85
CA HIS A 268 -2.50 -8.00 3.96
C HIS A 268 -2.65 -8.72 5.31
N ILE A 269 -3.70 -9.52 5.49
CA ILE A 269 -3.85 -10.33 6.71
C ILE A 269 -2.84 -11.47 6.74
N TYR A 270 -2.70 -12.21 5.63
CA TYR A 270 -1.83 -13.39 5.58
C TYR A 270 -0.38 -13.07 5.96
N GLN A 271 0.19 -11.97 5.49
CA GLN A 271 1.55 -11.58 5.86
C GLN A 271 1.66 -11.26 7.36
N ARG A 272 0.67 -10.56 7.92
CA ARG A 272 0.62 -10.16 9.34
C ARG A 272 0.47 -11.36 10.29
N VAL A 273 -0.11 -12.46 9.84
CA VAL A 273 -0.24 -13.72 10.63
C VAL A 273 0.76 -14.82 10.23
N GLY A 274 1.71 -14.51 9.36
CA GLY A 274 2.77 -15.44 8.94
C GLY A 274 2.34 -16.52 7.94
N ARG A 275 1.22 -16.33 7.24
CA ARG A 275 0.74 -17.18 6.14
C ARG A 275 1.34 -16.73 4.79
N TYR A 276 2.66 -16.66 4.72
CA TYR A 276 3.38 -16.09 3.56
C TYR A 276 3.10 -16.82 2.24
N ALA A 277 2.93 -18.15 2.26
CA ALA A 277 2.57 -18.93 1.07
C ALA A 277 1.21 -18.51 0.50
N ASP A 278 0.22 -18.31 1.38
CA ASP A 278 -1.13 -17.88 0.99
C ASP A 278 -1.10 -16.45 0.45
N ALA A 279 -0.30 -15.56 1.07
CA ALA A 279 -0.05 -14.22 0.55
C ALA A 279 0.53 -14.25 -0.86
N SER A 280 1.55 -15.07 -1.11
CA SER A 280 2.13 -15.20 -2.46
C SER A 280 1.14 -15.77 -3.48
N GLU A 281 0.34 -16.77 -3.10
CA GLU A 281 -0.71 -17.31 -3.99
C GLU A 281 -1.74 -16.25 -4.36
N SER A 282 -2.23 -15.49 -3.38
CA SER A 282 -3.18 -14.39 -3.59
C SER A 282 -2.62 -13.38 -4.59
N ASN A 283 -1.36 -12.99 -4.42
CA ASN A 283 -0.69 -12.00 -5.27
C ASN A 283 -0.43 -12.51 -6.69
N ARG A 284 -0.09 -13.80 -6.87
CA ARG A 284 0.03 -14.40 -8.21
C ARG A 284 -1.31 -14.35 -8.95
N LYS A 285 -2.42 -14.67 -8.27
CA LYS A 285 -3.76 -14.58 -8.84
C LYS A 285 -4.17 -13.13 -9.13
N ALA A 286 -3.89 -12.21 -8.20
CA ALA A 286 -4.19 -10.79 -8.36
C ALA A 286 -3.47 -10.18 -9.56
N ALA A 287 -2.16 -10.42 -9.68
CA ALA A 287 -1.38 -9.97 -10.83
C ALA A 287 -1.90 -10.55 -12.15
N ALA A 288 -2.30 -11.82 -12.18
CA ALA A 288 -2.91 -12.43 -13.36
C ALA A 288 -4.27 -11.78 -13.72
N ALA A 289 -5.12 -11.50 -12.74
CA ALA A 289 -6.40 -10.82 -12.94
C ALA A 289 -6.20 -9.39 -13.47
N ASP A 290 -5.25 -8.65 -12.92
CA ASP A 290 -4.90 -7.30 -13.34
C ASP A 290 -4.38 -7.25 -14.78
N LEU A 291 -3.46 -8.14 -15.14
CA LEU A 291 -2.93 -8.23 -16.50
C LEU A 291 -4.01 -8.58 -17.52
N ALA A 292 -4.94 -9.47 -17.15
CA ALA A 292 -6.09 -9.81 -18.01
C ALA A 292 -7.04 -8.62 -18.18
N TYR A 293 -7.36 -7.91 -17.09
CA TYR A 293 -8.18 -6.70 -17.13
C TYR A 293 -7.54 -5.61 -18.00
N GLN A 294 -6.23 -5.35 -17.85
CA GLN A 294 -5.52 -4.36 -18.65
C GLN A 294 -5.62 -4.64 -20.16
N GLN A 295 -5.56 -5.92 -20.56
CA GLN A 295 -5.73 -6.32 -21.95
C GLN A 295 -7.16 -6.10 -22.46
N GLN A 296 -8.16 -6.37 -21.62
CA GLN A 296 -9.58 -6.28 -21.99
C GLN A 296 -10.09 -4.82 -22.00
N ALA A 297 -9.88 -4.09 -20.90
CA ALA A 297 -10.51 -2.78 -20.65
C ALA A 297 -9.65 -1.58 -21.06
N LYS A 298 -8.35 -1.80 -21.34
CA LYS A 298 -7.37 -0.78 -21.71
C LYS A 298 -7.52 0.48 -20.83
N PRO A 299 -7.34 0.33 -19.51
CA PRO A 299 -7.58 1.41 -18.56
C PRO A 299 -6.79 2.67 -18.95
N ARG A 300 -7.43 3.82 -18.80
CA ARG A 300 -6.78 5.13 -19.02
C ARG A 300 -6.05 5.52 -17.74
N GLY A 301 -4.99 6.30 -17.86
CA GLY A 301 -4.24 6.81 -16.71
C GLY A 301 -3.18 5.87 -16.16
N HIS A 302 -2.65 6.21 -14.99
CA HIS A 302 -1.43 5.60 -14.43
C HIS A 302 -1.66 4.86 -13.10
N VAL A 303 -2.90 4.85 -12.59
CA VAL A 303 -3.24 4.22 -11.30
C VAL A 303 -3.16 2.69 -11.39
N TYR A 304 -3.67 2.09 -12.46
CA TYR A 304 -3.70 0.62 -12.58
C TYR A 304 -2.32 -0.05 -12.63
N PRO A 305 -1.32 0.50 -13.36
CA PRO A 305 0.06 0.03 -13.24
C PRO A 305 0.62 0.02 -11.80
N MET A 306 0.20 0.96 -10.94
CA MET A 306 0.61 0.99 -9.53
C MET A 306 0.02 -0.20 -8.75
N TYR A 307 -1.26 -0.54 -8.96
CA TYR A 307 -1.86 -1.73 -8.34
C TYR A 307 -1.18 -3.02 -8.78
N THR A 308 -0.89 -3.16 -10.07
CA THR A 308 -0.18 -4.35 -10.58
C THR A 308 1.24 -4.44 -10.00
N SER A 309 1.95 -3.31 -9.91
CA SER A 309 3.24 -3.26 -9.20
C SER A 309 3.12 -3.69 -7.75
N HIS A 310 2.09 -3.19 -7.05
CA HIS A 310 1.87 -3.48 -5.64
C HIS A 310 1.68 -4.99 -5.39
N ASN A 311 0.92 -5.68 -6.23
CA ASN A 311 0.76 -7.14 -6.17
C ASN A 311 2.12 -7.86 -6.29
N PHE A 312 2.95 -7.43 -7.25
CA PHE A 312 4.30 -7.99 -7.43
C PHE A 312 5.24 -7.65 -6.27
N GLY A 313 5.13 -6.46 -5.68
CA GLY A 313 5.88 -6.07 -4.47
C GLY A 313 5.54 -6.95 -3.28
N PHE A 314 4.25 -7.21 -3.04
CA PHE A 314 3.77 -8.14 -2.02
C PHE A 314 4.23 -9.57 -2.27
N LEU A 315 4.20 -10.02 -3.52
CA LEU A 315 4.73 -11.33 -3.90
C LEU A 315 6.23 -11.41 -3.57
N ALA A 316 7.00 -10.39 -3.95
CA ALA A 316 8.43 -10.34 -3.67
C ALA A 316 8.73 -10.42 -2.16
N TYR A 317 8.02 -9.62 -1.36
CA TYR A 317 8.15 -9.61 0.10
C TYR A 317 7.79 -10.98 0.70
N SER A 318 6.59 -11.50 0.43
CA SER A 318 6.12 -12.77 1.01
C SER A 318 6.99 -13.97 0.60
N ALA A 319 7.40 -14.05 -0.66
CA ALA A 319 8.35 -15.07 -1.13
C ALA A 319 9.71 -14.96 -0.40
N SER A 320 10.14 -13.74 -0.08
CA SER A 320 11.42 -13.52 0.60
C SER A 320 11.40 -14.05 2.03
N MET A 321 10.24 -14.02 2.70
CA MET A 321 10.09 -14.49 4.09
C MET A 321 10.16 -16.02 4.21
N GLU A 322 9.90 -16.74 3.12
CA GLU A 322 10.03 -18.21 3.00
C GLU A 322 11.33 -18.64 2.29
N GLY A 323 12.21 -17.71 1.94
CA GLY A 323 13.49 -18.03 1.29
C GLY A 323 13.40 -18.37 -0.20
N ARG A 324 12.31 -18.04 -0.88
CA ARG A 324 12.12 -18.26 -2.32
C ARG A 324 12.82 -17.18 -3.15
N LYS A 325 14.16 -17.25 -3.22
CA LYS A 325 15.05 -16.30 -3.90
C LYS A 325 14.67 -16.04 -5.34
N GLN A 326 14.46 -17.07 -6.15
CA GLN A 326 14.18 -16.88 -7.57
C GLN A 326 12.89 -16.08 -7.77
N GLU A 327 11.81 -16.50 -7.11
CA GLU A 327 10.49 -15.85 -7.20
C GLU A 327 10.54 -14.42 -6.65
N THR A 328 11.24 -14.18 -5.52
CA THR A 328 11.43 -12.82 -4.99
C THR A 328 12.10 -11.90 -6.02
N LEU A 329 13.19 -12.35 -6.63
CA LEU A 329 13.94 -11.55 -7.60
C LEU A 329 13.13 -11.29 -8.88
N GLU A 330 12.35 -12.26 -9.34
CA GLU A 330 11.46 -12.13 -10.50
C GLU A 330 10.31 -11.16 -10.22
N ALA A 331 9.63 -11.32 -9.09
CA ALA A 331 8.54 -10.45 -8.67
C ALA A 331 9.00 -9.00 -8.44
N ALA A 332 10.15 -8.79 -7.80
CA ALA A 332 10.71 -7.45 -7.61
C ALA A 332 11.02 -6.75 -8.94
N ARG A 333 11.52 -7.49 -9.95
CA ARG A 333 11.73 -6.95 -11.31
C ARG A 333 10.41 -6.66 -12.02
N ALA A 334 9.42 -7.55 -11.88
CA ALA A 334 8.10 -7.37 -12.46
C ALA A 334 7.40 -6.13 -11.89
N SER A 335 7.52 -5.89 -10.58
CA SER A 335 7.04 -4.67 -9.92
C SER A 335 7.70 -3.41 -10.50
N ALA A 336 9.04 -3.35 -10.50
CA ALA A 336 9.79 -2.18 -10.99
C ALA A 336 9.46 -1.80 -12.46
N LYS A 337 9.12 -2.78 -13.30
CA LYS A 337 8.78 -2.56 -14.72
C LYS A 337 7.55 -1.68 -14.93
N HIS A 338 6.66 -1.56 -13.95
CA HIS A 338 5.43 -0.76 -14.07
C HIS A 338 5.65 0.75 -13.86
N PHE A 339 6.88 1.18 -13.60
CA PHE A 339 7.26 2.59 -13.47
C PHE A 339 8.20 3.02 -14.60
N PRO A 340 7.68 3.21 -15.83
CA PRO A 340 8.49 3.67 -16.94
C PRO A 340 8.89 5.15 -16.74
N PRO A 341 9.91 5.65 -17.45
CA PRO A 341 10.43 7.01 -17.27
C PRO A 341 9.38 8.12 -17.34
N GLU A 342 8.34 7.95 -18.15
CA GLU A 342 7.24 8.90 -18.30
C GLU A 342 6.45 9.06 -16.99
N LEU A 343 6.16 7.95 -16.30
CA LEU A 343 5.46 7.98 -15.02
C LEU A 343 6.33 8.60 -13.92
N LEU A 344 7.61 8.26 -13.90
CA LEU A 344 8.56 8.82 -12.95
C LEU A 344 8.73 10.34 -13.10
N ALA A 345 8.62 10.86 -14.32
CA ALA A 345 8.68 12.29 -14.59
C ALA A 345 7.42 13.02 -14.07
N MET A 346 6.26 12.36 -14.09
CA MET A 346 4.99 12.92 -13.61
C MET A 346 4.85 12.89 -12.09
N MET A 347 5.48 11.91 -11.43
CA MET A 347 5.33 11.67 -9.99
C MET A 347 6.71 11.59 -9.30
N PRO A 348 7.28 12.73 -8.87
CA PRO A 348 8.55 12.75 -8.15
C PRO A 348 8.53 11.86 -6.89
N GLY A 349 9.59 11.07 -6.68
CA GLY A 349 9.70 10.12 -5.57
C GLY A 349 9.25 8.69 -5.89
N MET A 350 8.53 8.49 -7.00
CA MET A 350 8.12 7.14 -7.45
C MET A 350 9.30 6.29 -7.93
N ASP A 351 10.47 6.89 -8.15
CA ASP A 351 11.71 6.18 -8.45
C ASP A 351 12.13 5.25 -7.30
N PHE A 352 11.59 5.45 -6.09
CA PHE A 352 11.61 4.49 -4.99
C PHE A 352 11.24 3.05 -5.41
N PHE A 353 10.12 2.87 -6.11
CA PHE A 353 9.62 1.53 -6.44
C PHE A 353 10.53 0.77 -7.41
N THR A 354 11.31 1.50 -8.21
CA THR A 354 12.27 0.90 -9.14
C THR A 354 13.48 0.27 -8.44
N ALA A 355 13.69 0.57 -7.15
CA ALA A 355 14.79 0.03 -6.34
C ALA A 355 14.48 -1.33 -5.70
N GLN A 356 13.24 -1.84 -5.78
CA GLN A 356 12.86 -3.14 -5.20
C GLN A 356 13.79 -4.31 -5.60
N PRO A 357 14.25 -4.43 -6.86
CA PRO A 357 15.21 -5.48 -7.23
C PRO A 357 16.53 -5.40 -6.47
N LEU A 358 17.00 -4.20 -6.12
CA LEU A 358 18.23 -3.99 -5.37
C LEU A 358 18.10 -4.54 -3.95
N PHE A 359 16.97 -4.25 -3.28
CA PHE A 359 16.68 -4.81 -1.96
C PHE A 359 16.55 -6.33 -1.97
N ALA A 360 15.93 -6.90 -3.00
CA ALA A 360 15.84 -8.34 -3.17
C ALA A 360 17.24 -8.98 -3.33
N MET A 361 18.15 -8.34 -4.09
CA MET A 361 19.54 -8.81 -4.19
C MET A 361 20.27 -8.72 -2.85
N VAL A 362 20.11 -7.62 -2.10
CA VAL A 362 20.69 -7.48 -0.75
C VAL A 362 20.17 -8.56 0.20
N ARG A 363 18.86 -8.82 0.18
CA ARG A 363 18.23 -9.83 1.02
C ARG A 363 18.86 -11.22 0.89
N PHE A 364 19.25 -11.59 -0.32
CA PHE A 364 19.78 -12.92 -0.64
C PHE A 364 21.29 -12.94 -0.87
N GLY A 365 22.00 -11.87 -0.52
CA GLY A 365 23.44 -11.74 -0.72
C GLY A 365 23.89 -11.97 -2.16
N ASP A 366 23.10 -11.52 -3.14
CA ASP A 366 23.40 -11.66 -4.57
C ASP A 366 24.44 -10.61 -5.02
N TRP A 367 25.59 -10.59 -4.33
CA TRP A 367 26.58 -9.51 -4.37
C TRP A 367 27.20 -9.30 -5.73
N GLU A 368 27.54 -10.37 -6.45
CA GLU A 368 28.12 -10.28 -7.80
C GLU A 368 27.13 -9.60 -8.77
N ARG A 369 25.87 -10.07 -8.78
CA ARG A 369 24.82 -9.49 -9.62
C ARG A 369 24.52 -8.04 -9.24
N LEU A 370 24.57 -7.72 -7.95
CA LEU A 370 24.33 -6.38 -7.43
C LEU A 370 25.44 -5.42 -7.88
N LEU A 371 26.71 -5.81 -7.75
CA LEU A 371 27.86 -4.99 -8.20
C LEU A 371 27.86 -4.77 -9.72
N ALA A 372 27.25 -5.67 -10.48
CA ALA A 372 27.05 -5.51 -11.91
C ALA A 372 25.87 -4.58 -12.29
N GLN A 373 25.05 -4.11 -11.32
CA GLN A 373 23.95 -3.19 -11.62
C GLN A 373 24.49 -1.81 -12.00
N PRO A 374 24.06 -1.24 -13.14
CA PRO A 374 24.51 0.08 -13.55
C PRO A 374 24.05 1.13 -12.54
N ARG A 375 24.86 2.16 -12.36
CA ARG A 375 24.48 3.32 -11.57
C ARG A 375 23.25 3.99 -12.20
N PRO A 376 22.19 4.28 -11.42
CA PRO A 376 21.02 4.99 -11.92
C PRO A 376 21.31 6.40 -12.46
N ASP A 377 20.41 6.90 -13.29
CA ASP A 377 20.42 8.31 -13.72
C ASP A 377 20.25 9.22 -12.49
N ALA A 378 21.13 10.21 -12.34
CA ALA A 378 21.17 11.08 -11.17
C ALA A 378 19.90 11.91 -10.96
N LYS A 379 19.05 12.05 -12.00
CA LYS A 379 17.73 12.68 -11.87
C LYS A 379 16.73 11.88 -11.03
N TYR A 380 17.03 10.62 -10.73
CA TYR A 380 16.26 9.73 -9.84
C TYR A 380 16.98 9.62 -8.49
N PRO A 381 16.82 10.60 -7.59
CA PRO A 381 17.61 10.68 -6.37
C PRO A 381 17.29 9.57 -5.37
N VAL A 382 16.05 9.07 -5.31
CA VAL A 382 15.68 8.00 -4.38
C VAL A 382 16.25 6.68 -4.87
N GLN A 383 16.09 6.38 -6.16
CA GLN A 383 16.70 5.18 -6.77
C GLN A 383 18.23 5.20 -6.62
N THR A 384 18.87 6.35 -6.87
CA THR A 384 20.32 6.51 -6.72
C THR A 384 20.77 6.28 -5.28
N GLY A 385 20.03 6.80 -4.30
CA GLY A 385 20.35 6.59 -2.88
C GLY A 385 20.23 5.14 -2.45
N LEU A 386 19.17 4.45 -2.90
CA LEU A 386 18.99 3.03 -2.63
C LEU A 386 19.98 2.14 -3.37
N TRP A 387 20.44 2.55 -4.55
CA TRP A 387 21.57 1.92 -5.24
C TRP A 387 22.88 2.09 -4.48
N LEU A 388 23.22 3.30 -3.99
CA LEU A 388 24.42 3.52 -3.17
C LEU A 388 24.41 2.67 -1.91
N HIS A 389 23.24 2.54 -1.28
CA HIS A 389 23.05 1.64 -0.15
C HIS A 389 23.35 0.18 -0.53
N ALA A 390 22.66 -0.33 -1.54
CA ALA A 390 22.79 -1.72 -1.98
C ALA A 390 24.22 -2.05 -2.45
N HIS A 391 24.80 -1.17 -3.26
CA HIS A 391 26.16 -1.29 -3.80
C HIS A 391 27.20 -1.24 -2.67
N GLY A 392 27.08 -0.30 -1.74
CA GLY A 392 27.92 -0.23 -0.55
C GLY A 392 27.82 -1.48 0.35
N MET A 393 26.62 -2.07 0.50
CA MET A 393 26.44 -3.32 1.24
C MET A 393 27.21 -4.47 0.59
N ALA A 394 27.14 -4.60 -0.75
CA ALA A 394 27.87 -5.62 -1.50
C ALA A 394 29.40 -5.40 -1.45
N LEU A 395 29.85 -4.15 -1.57
CA LEU A 395 31.27 -3.81 -1.43
C LEU A 395 31.80 -4.15 -0.05
N ALA A 396 31.06 -3.81 1.01
CA ALA A 396 31.43 -4.15 2.39
C ALA A 396 31.45 -5.67 2.61
N ALA A 397 30.46 -6.40 2.09
CA ALA A 397 30.38 -7.87 2.17
C ALA A 397 31.55 -8.56 1.43
N THR A 398 32.07 -7.94 0.37
CA THR A 398 33.16 -8.48 -0.46
C THR A 398 34.54 -7.90 -0.11
N GLY A 399 34.66 -7.16 0.99
CA GLY A 399 35.94 -6.63 1.49
C GLY A 399 36.46 -5.37 0.80
N GLN A 400 35.66 -4.76 -0.10
CA GLN A 400 36.02 -3.52 -0.82
C GLN A 400 35.67 -2.27 0.02
N LEU A 401 36.31 -2.17 1.19
CA LEU A 401 35.92 -1.23 2.26
C LEU A 401 36.13 0.25 1.90
N GLU A 402 37.16 0.58 1.11
CA GLU A 402 37.38 1.96 0.64
C GLU A 402 36.21 2.45 -0.21
N GLN A 403 35.78 1.63 -1.17
CA GLN A 403 34.66 1.92 -2.05
C GLN A 403 33.34 1.95 -1.27
N ALA A 404 33.15 1.04 -0.31
CA ALA A 404 31.95 1.03 0.54
C ALA A 404 31.84 2.32 1.37
N ARG A 405 32.97 2.87 1.86
CA ARG A 405 33.00 4.18 2.54
C ARG A 405 32.71 5.34 1.59
N ALA A 406 33.17 5.27 0.34
CA ALA A 406 32.86 6.27 -0.67
C ALA A 406 31.35 6.31 -0.95
N ASP A 407 30.71 5.16 -1.14
CA ASP A 407 29.26 5.06 -1.31
C ASP A 407 28.49 5.59 -0.10
N LEU A 408 28.93 5.22 1.12
CA LEU A 408 28.32 5.73 2.34
C LEU A 408 28.42 7.26 2.46
N ALA A 409 29.57 7.84 2.12
CA ALA A 409 29.76 9.28 2.15
C ALA A 409 28.86 9.99 1.13
N GLU A 410 28.74 9.42 -0.07
CA GLU A 410 27.85 9.96 -1.09
C GLU A 410 26.37 9.84 -0.68
N LEU A 411 25.95 8.69 -0.16
CA LEU A 411 24.60 8.44 0.33
C LEU A 411 24.22 9.43 1.44
N LYS A 412 25.11 9.67 2.40
CA LYS A 412 24.92 10.68 3.46
C LYS A 412 24.69 12.08 2.90
N ARG A 413 25.40 12.45 1.83
CA ARG A 413 25.21 13.74 1.16
C ARG A 413 23.86 13.80 0.45
N LEU A 414 23.53 12.77 -0.33
CA LEU A 414 22.28 12.69 -1.10
C LEU A 414 21.04 12.72 -0.19
N ALA A 415 21.05 11.97 0.90
CA ALA A 415 19.95 11.93 1.87
C ALA A 415 19.67 13.30 2.52
N ARG A 416 20.67 14.19 2.59
CA ARG A 416 20.50 15.57 3.09
C ARG A 416 19.96 16.52 2.04
N THR A 417 20.17 16.23 0.75
CA THR A 417 19.78 17.11 -0.36
C THR A 417 18.41 16.78 -0.94
N VAL A 418 17.86 15.59 -0.70
CA VAL A 418 16.48 15.28 -1.14
C VAL A 418 15.47 16.22 -0.44
N PRO A 419 14.45 16.72 -1.18
CA PRO A 419 13.42 17.57 -0.61
C PRO A 419 12.75 16.91 0.61
N PRO A 420 12.51 17.63 1.72
CA PRO A 420 11.90 17.06 2.92
C PRO A 420 10.52 16.43 2.68
N THR A 421 9.79 16.93 1.70
CA THR A 421 8.41 16.51 1.37
C THR A 421 8.34 15.51 0.23
N MET A 422 9.48 15.10 -0.35
CA MET A 422 9.49 14.08 -1.40
C MET A 422 9.06 12.74 -0.80
N ALA A 423 8.01 12.15 -1.36
CA ALA A 423 7.49 10.88 -0.91
C ALA A 423 8.40 9.72 -1.35
N ALA A 424 8.42 8.67 -0.55
CA ALA A 424 8.84 7.33 -0.92
C ALA A 424 7.75 6.39 -0.39
N ASN A 425 6.70 6.23 -1.19
CA ASN A 425 5.42 5.64 -0.78
C ASN A 425 4.76 6.40 0.39
N LEU A 426 4.44 5.75 1.52
CA LEU A 426 3.77 6.37 2.66
C LEU A 426 4.74 7.08 3.61
N ASN A 427 6.04 6.90 3.43
CA ASN A 427 7.09 7.60 4.15
C ASN A 427 7.74 8.70 3.29
N THR A 428 8.60 9.52 3.89
CA THR A 428 9.42 10.46 3.11
C THR A 428 10.66 9.77 2.56
N ALA A 429 11.14 10.20 1.39
CA ALA A 429 12.41 9.75 0.83
C ALA A 429 13.58 10.00 1.80
N ARG A 430 13.51 11.06 2.60
CA ARG A 430 14.52 11.36 3.63
C ARG A 430 14.55 10.31 4.73
N ASP A 431 13.40 9.84 5.20
CA ASP A 431 13.32 8.84 6.26
C ASP A 431 13.84 7.49 5.76
N VAL A 432 13.39 7.06 4.56
CA VAL A 432 13.84 5.81 3.93
C VAL A 432 15.34 5.82 3.66
N LEU A 433 15.88 6.90 3.07
CA LEU A 433 17.32 7.05 2.87
C LEU A 433 18.07 7.18 4.21
N GLY A 434 17.44 7.70 5.25
CA GLY A 434 17.97 7.75 6.61
C GLY A 434 18.17 6.37 7.24
N VAL A 435 17.29 5.41 6.92
CA VAL A 435 17.49 3.98 7.25
C VAL A 435 18.64 3.42 6.42
N ALA A 436 18.64 3.68 5.11
CA ALA A 436 19.67 3.20 4.18
C ALA A 436 21.09 3.62 4.60
N VAL A 437 21.26 4.87 5.04
CA VAL A 437 22.51 5.40 5.61
C VAL A 437 22.95 4.58 6.82
N ARG A 438 22.06 4.37 7.79
CA ARG A 438 22.39 3.71 9.06
C ARG A 438 22.72 2.24 8.88
N VAL A 439 21.96 1.54 8.04
CA VAL A 439 22.23 0.13 7.71
C VAL A 439 23.60 0.00 7.03
N LEU A 440 23.92 0.86 6.05
CA LEU A 440 25.22 0.81 5.39
C LEU A 440 26.37 1.20 6.35
N GLU A 441 26.16 2.20 7.20
CA GLU A 441 27.13 2.62 8.21
C GLU A 441 27.44 1.50 9.21
N ALA A 442 26.40 0.81 9.71
CA ALA A 442 26.57 -0.34 10.59
C ALA A 442 27.31 -1.49 9.89
N ARG A 443 26.97 -1.79 8.63
CA ARG A 443 27.64 -2.84 7.84
C ARG A 443 29.11 -2.53 7.58
N VAL A 444 29.45 -1.29 7.20
CA VAL A 444 30.84 -0.87 7.00
C VAL A 444 31.63 -0.97 8.31
N ALA A 445 31.08 -0.46 9.41
CA ALA A 445 31.71 -0.54 10.72
C ALA A 445 31.94 -1.99 11.18
N GLN A 446 30.96 -2.88 10.92
CA GLN A 446 31.07 -4.31 11.22
C GLN A 446 32.17 -4.97 10.38
N ALA A 447 32.21 -4.72 9.07
CA ALA A 447 33.22 -5.29 8.18
C ALA A 447 34.65 -4.81 8.50
N GLU A 448 34.78 -3.61 9.10
CA GLU A 448 36.05 -3.07 9.59
C GLU A 448 36.41 -3.51 11.01
N GLY A 449 35.54 -4.27 11.70
CA GLY A 449 35.76 -4.67 13.09
C GLY A 449 35.73 -3.51 14.09
N ARG A 450 35.00 -2.43 13.80
CA ARG A 450 34.92 -1.25 14.68
C ARG A 450 34.05 -1.55 15.92
N PRO A 451 34.46 -1.11 17.12
CA PRO A 451 33.76 -1.44 18.37
C PRO A 451 32.32 -0.91 18.44
N GLN A 452 32.00 0.16 17.72
CA GLN A 452 30.65 0.75 17.69
C GLN A 452 29.66 0.03 16.75
N ALA A 453 30.05 -1.02 16.03
CA ALA A 453 29.20 -1.65 15.02
C ALA A 453 27.83 -2.12 15.56
N LEU A 454 27.79 -2.70 16.76
CA LEU A 454 26.53 -3.14 17.38
C LEU A 454 25.59 -1.98 17.75
N ALA A 455 26.15 -0.86 18.23
CA ALA A 455 25.37 0.34 18.52
C ALA A 455 24.77 0.95 17.24
N LEU A 456 25.54 0.94 16.14
CA LEU A 456 25.06 1.40 14.84
C LEU A 456 23.92 0.52 14.30
N TRP A 457 23.96 -0.80 14.54
CA TRP A 457 22.86 -1.69 14.20
C TRP A 457 21.59 -1.38 15.01
N GLU A 458 21.72 -1.07 16.30
CA GLU A 458 20.60 -0.64 17.14
C GLU A 458 19.98 0.69 16.67
N GLU A 459 20.82 1.65 16.26
CA GLU A 459 20.35 2.89 15.65
C GLU A 459 19.62 2.66 14.33
N ALA A 460 20.12 1.73 13.49
CA ALA A 460 19.50 1.36 12.24
C ALA A 460 18.11 0.72 12.45
N VAL A 461 17.97 -0.18 13.43
CA VAL A 461 16.68 -0.76 13.83
C VAL A 461 15.74 0.33 14.33
N THR A 462 16.21 1.21 15.20
CA THR A 462 15.41 2.33 15.73
C THR A 462 14.90 3.25 14.62
N ALA A 463 15.71 3.50 13.59
CA ALA A 463 15.29 4.31 12.44
C ALA A 463 14.25 3.59 11.59
N ALA A 464 14.41 2.28 11.36
CA ALA A 464 13.44 1.48 10.60
C ALA A 464 12.09 1.36 11.33
N ASP A 465 12.10 1.16 12.66
CA ASP A 465 10.88 1.02 13.47
C ASP A 465 10.08 2.34 13.58
N ARG A 466 10.68 3.48 13.23
CA ARG A 466 10.02 4.80 13.18
C ARG A 466 9.32 5.09 11.87
N LEU A 467 9.54 4.27 10.84
CA LEU A 467 8.81 4.42 9.58
C LEU A 467 7.32 4.21 9.84
N SER A 468 6.50 4.98 9.14
CA SER A 468 5.05 4.82 9.12
C SER A 468 4.70 3.45 8.57
N TYR A 469 3.59 2.90 9.07
CA TYR A 469 3.04 1.65 8.56
C TYR A 469 2.78 1.76 7.05
N ALA A 470 3.27 0.76 6.33
CA ALA A 470 3.05 0.56 4.91
C ALA A 470 3.10 -0.94 4.62
N GLU A 471 2.39 -1.39 3.59
CA GLU A 471 2.44 -2.78 3.16
C GLU A 471 2.73 -2.89 1.65
N PRO A 472 3.75 -3.67 1.25
CA PRO A 472 4.82 -4.16 2.11
C PRO A 472 5.54 -2.96 2.76
N ALA A 473 6.25 -3.19 3.87
CA ALA A 473 6.98 -2.12 4.52
C ALA A 473 7.93 -1.40 3.54
N ASP A 474 8.00 -0.07 3.62
CA ASP A 474 8.85 0.75 2.72
C ASP A 474 10.34 0.39 2.85
N TRP A 475 10.72 -0.27 3.94
CA TRP A 475 11.99 -0.97 4.07
C TRP A 475 11.80 -2.49 3.89
N PHE A 476 12.33 -3.02 2.79
CA PHE A 476 11.98 -4.35 2.25
C PHE A 476 12.27 -5.53 3.19
N TYR A 477 13.39 -5.53 3.90
CA TYR A 477 13.80 -6.64 4.79
C TYR A 477 13.98 -6.15 6.23
N PRO A 478 13.59 -6.92 7.26
CA PRO A 478 13.77 -6.49 8.65
C PRO A 478 15.24 -6.25 9.01
N VAL A 479 15.57 -5.03 9.43
CA VAL A 479 16.94 -4.64 9.86
C VAL A 479 17.40 -5.46 11.07
N ARG A 480 16.45 -5.93 11.89
CA ARG A 480 16.68 -6.82 13.03
C ARG A 480 17.44 -8.10 12.66
N HIS A 481 17.30 -8.60 11.44
CA HIS A 481 18.08 -9.76 10.99
C HIS A 481 19.58 -9.49 10.90
N TYR A 482 19.98 -8.27 10.52
CA TYR A 482 21.38 -7.85 10.50
C TYR A 482 21.91 -7.58 11.91
N GLN A 483 21.11 -6.93 12.75
CA GLN A 483 21.47 -6.75 14.17
C GLN A 483 21.64 -8.10 14.89
N GLY A 484 20.69 -9.02 14.71
CA GLY A 484 20.73 -10.36 15.30
C GLY A 484 21.96 -11.15 14.86
N ALA A 485 22.28 -11.15 13.56
CA ALA A 485 23.49 -11.80 13.05
C ALA A 485 24.77 -11.21 13.66
N ALA A 486 24.88 -9.88 13.73
CA ALA A 486 26.03 -9.23 14.36
C ALA A 486 26.17 -9.57 15.85
N LEU A 487 25.06 -9.75 16.58
CA LEU A 487 25.06 -10.19 17.97
C LEU A 487 25.48 -11.66 18.10
N LEU A 488 25.04 -12.54 17.20
CA LEU A 488 25.48 -13.93 17.13
C LEU A 488 26.99 -14.03 16.89
N ASP A 489 27.53 -13.27 15.92
CA ASP A 489 28.96 -13.21 15.62
C ASP A 489 29.78 -12.75 16.83
N ALA A 490 29.22 -11.85 17.64
CA ALA A 490 29.83 -11.34 18.87
C ALA A 490 29.63 -12.26 20.09
N GLY A 491 28.95 -13.40 19.96
CA GLY A 491 28.63 -14.30 21.07
C GLY A 491 27.61 -13.75 22.07
N ARG A 492 26.90 -12.66 21.73
CA ARG A 492 25.87 -12.01 22.57
C ARG A 492 24.51 -12.68 22.39
N PHE A 493 24.46 -13.98 22.68
CA PHE A 493 23.33 -14.84 22.33
C PHE A 493 21.99 -14.44 22.96
N GLN A 494 22.00 -14.00 24.23
CA GLN A 494 20.77 -13.58 24.92
C GLN A 494 20.15 -12.33 24.27
N GLU A 495 20.97 -11.42 23.77
CA GLU A 495 20.51 -10.22 23.08
C GLU A 495 20.04 -10.54 21.67
N ALA A 496 20.73 -11.45 20.96
CA ALA A 496 20.27 -11.97 19.68
C ALA A 496 18.88 -12.62 19.81
N GLU A 497 18.64 -13.43 20.85
CA GLU A 497 17.32 -14.00 21.14
C GLU A 497 16.25 -12.90 21.27
N ALA A 498 16.53 -11.84 22.04
CA ALA A 498 15.59 -10.74 22.23
C ALA A 498 15.24 -10.06 20.90
N VAL A 499 16.24 -9.84 20.03
CA VAL A 499 16.05 -9.23 18.71
C VAL A 499 15.17 -10.10 17.80
N TYR A 500 15.44 -11.40 17.70
CA TYR A 500 14.66 -12.30 16.85
C TYR A 500 13.25 -12.54 17.39
N ARG A 501 13.06 -12.58 18.71
CA ARG A 501 11.71 -12.66 19.29
C ARG A 501 10.89 -11.42 19.01
N GLU A 502 11.49 -10.24 19.06
CA GLU A 502 10.80 -8.99 18.70
C GLU A 502 10.44 -8.96 17.21
N ASP A 503 11.32 -9.44 16.32
CA ASP A 503 10.96 -9.61 14.91
C ASP A 503 9.76 -10.54 14.73
N LEU A 504 9.74 -11.70 15.40
CA LEU A 504 8.66 -12.68 15.28
C LEU A 504 7.30 -12.22 15.83
N LYS A 505 7.26 -11.19 16.69
CA LYS A 505 5.99 -10.55 17.06
C LYS A 505 5.40 -9.75 15.91
N ARG A 506 6.26 -9.13 15.09
CA ARG A 506 5.87 -8.28 13.94
C ARG A 506 5.71 -9.09 12.65
N ASN A 507 6.53 -10.12 12.51
CA ASN A 507 6.61 -11.01 11.36
C ASN A 507 6.48 -12.47 11.83
N PRO A 508 5.28 -12.92 12.25
CA PRO A 508 5.09 -14.29 12.73
C PRO A 508 5.54 -15.31 11.68
N LYS A 509 6.13 -16.43 12.13
CA LYS A 509 6.59 -17.53 11.26
C LYS A 509 7.63 -17.13 10.20
N ASN A 510 8.28 -15.98 10.33
CA ASN A 510 9.37 -15.57 9.45
C ASN A 510 10.55 -16.54 9.57
N GLY A 511 10.88 -17.24 8.47
CA GLY A 511 11.93 -18.25 8.47
C GLY A 511 13.31 -17.72 8.84
N TRP A 512 13.62 -16.47 8.49
CA TRP A 512 14.91 -15.85 8.82
C TRP A 512 15.06 -15.64 10.32
N ALA A 513 14.03 -15.12 10.99
CA ALA A 513 14.09 -14.88 12.42
C ALA A 513 14.04 -16.19 13.23
N LEU A 514 13.30 -17.21 12.76
CA LEU A 514 13.30 -18.54 13.36
C LEU A 514 14.69 -19.19 13.29
N PHE A 515 15.38 -19.06 12.15
CA PHE A 515 16.75 -19.56 12.01
C PHE A 515 17.72 -18.90 13.00
N GLY A 516 17.73 -17.57 13.06
CA GLY A 516 18.59 -16.84 13.99
C GLY A 516 18.23 -17.07 15.46
N LEU A 517 16.94 -17.22 15.79
CA LEU A 517 16.49 -17.56 17.14
C LEU A 517 17.00 -18.94 17.55
N ALA A 518 16.94 -19.95 16.67
CA ALA A 518 17.48 -21.27 16.95
C ALA A 518 18.98 -21.19 17.25
N GLN A 519 19.76 -20.47 16.43
CA GLN A 519 21.19 -20.25 16.67
C GLN A 519 21.47 -19.56 18.01
N SER A 520 20.68 -18.53 18.38
CA SER A 520 20.84 -17.84 19.65
C SER A 520 20.53 -18.73 20.87
N LEU A 521 19.59 -19.67 20.73
CA LEU A 521 19.24 -20.60 21.80
C LEU A 521 20.30 -21.68 21.95
N GLU A 522 20.88 -22.17 20.84
CA GLU A 522 22.00 -23.11 20.83
C GLU A 522 23.24 -22.51 21.50
N GLY A 523 23.58 -21.26 21.18
CA GLY A 523 24.69 -20.54 21.81
C GLY A 523 24.52 -20.32 23.32
N GLN A 524 23.28 -20.33 23.81
CA GLN A 524 22.95 -20.29 25.25
C GLN A 524 22.90 -21.68 25.90
N GLY A 525 23.11 -22.77 25.15
CA GLY A 525 22.98 -24.14 25.64
C GLY A 525 21.54 -24.64 25.83
N ARG A 526 20.53 -23.90 25.33
CA ARG A 526 19.10 -24.24 25.45
C ARG A 526 18.64 -25.19 24.34
N GLN A 527 19.21 -26.40 24.31
CA GLN A 527 19.07 -27.35 23.21
C GLN A 527 17.63 -27.74 22.88
N GLU A 528 16.78 -27.95 23.89
CA GLU A 528 15.37 -28.32 23.65
C GLU A 528 14.58 -27.18 23.00
N ASP A 529 14.81 -25.94 23.44
CA ASP A 529 14.15 -24.75 22.89
C ASP A 529 14.62 -24.48 21.46
N ALA A 530 15.92 -24.67 21.22
CA ALA A 530 16.51 -24.59 19.89
C ALA A 530 15.91 -25.63 18.94
N ALA A 531 15.81 -26.89 19.36
CA ALA A 531 15.24 -27.96 18.55
C ALA A 531 13.77 -27.67 18.15
N ARG A 532 12.94 -27.18 19.08
CA ARG A 532 11.56 -26.76 18.76
C ARG A 532 11.53 -25.58 17.78
N THR A 533 12.41 -24.61 17.95
CA THR A 533 12.52 -23.46 17.05
C THR A 533 13.00 -23.89 15.66
N ARG A 534 13.93 -24.83 15.58
CA ARG A 534 14.45 -25.40 14.33
C ARG A 534 13.37 -26.15 13.55
N ALA A 535 12.52 -26.94 14.22
CA ALA A 535 11.37 -27.57 13.57
C ALA A 535 10.37 -26.54 13.01
N ALA A 536 10.14 -25.43 13.72
CA ALA A 536 9.32 -24.33 13.21
C ALA A 536 9.98 -23.65 11.98
N PHE A 537 11.30 -23.45 12.01
CA PHE A 537 12.07 -22.96 10.87
C PHE A 537 11.95 -23.89 9.66
N GLU A 538 12.13 -25.19 9.83
CA GLU A 538 12.01 -26.18 8.73
C GLU A 538 10.63 -26.12 8.06
N THR A 539 9.58 -25.89 8.85
CA THR A 539 8.22 -25.68 8.32
C THR A 539 8.12 -24.38 7.52
N ALA A 540 8.65 -23.27 8.06
CA ALA A 540 8.63 -21.96 7.40
C ALA A 540 9.52 -21.90 6.13
N TRP A 541 10.57 -22.73 6.08
CA TRP A 541 11.56 -22.76 5.01
C TRP A 541 11.35 -23.90 4.01
N ALA A 542 10.27 -24.68 4.14
CA ALA A 542 10.01 -25.88 3.35
C ALA A 542 9.88 -25.63 1.84
N ARG A 543 9.59 -24.39 1.42
CA ARG A 543 9.48 -23.97 0.01
C ARG A 543 10.71 -23.24 -0.52
N SER A 544 11.75 -23.09 0.29
CA SER A 544 12.92 -22.30 -0.05
C SER A 544 13.76 -22.94 -1.16
N ASP A 545 14.32 -22.10 -2.02
CA ASP A 545 15.37 -22.43 -2.98
C ASP A 545 16.73 -21.84 -2.57
N PHE A 546 16.83 -21.29 -1.34
CA PHE A 546 18.00 -20.63 -0.81
C PHE A 546 18.51 -21.33 0.47
N PRO A 547 19.76 -21.85 0.47
CA PRO A 547 20.37 -22.42 1.66
C PRO A 547 20.71 -21.30 2.66
N LEU A 548 20.01 -21.29 3.79
CA LEU A 548 20.19 -20.25 4.80
C LEU A 548 21.33 -20.64 5.77
N THR A 549 22.42 -19.87 5.75
CA THR A 549 23.58 -20.05 6.64
C THR A 549 23.74 -18.93 7.66
N THR A 550 23.22 -17.74 7.35
CA THR A 550 23.21 -16.54 8.18
C THR A 550 21.94 -15.75 7.91
N THR A 551 21.43 -15.02 8.92
CA THR A 551 20.29 -14.11 8.70
C THR A 551 20.69 -12.80 8.01
N ALA A 552 21.99 -12.57 7.83
CA ALA A 552 22.59 -11.41 7.19
C ALA A 552 23.70 -11.86 6.21
N PRO A 553 23.35 -12.20 4.96
CA PRO A 553 24.29 -12.66 3.93
C PRO A 553 25.45 -11.69 3.61
#